data_AF-A0A6J4FYM7-F1
#
_entry.id   AF-A0A6J4FYM7-F1
#
_cell.length_a   1.000
_cell.length_b   1.000
_cell.length_c   1.000
_cell.angle_alpha   90.00
_cell.angle_beta   90.00
_cell.angle_gamma   90.00
#
_symmetry.space_group_name_H-M   'P 1'
#
loop_
_entity.id
_entity.type
_entity.pdbx_description
1 polymer ?
#
loop_
_entity_poly.entity_id
_entity_poly.type
_entity_poly.pdbx_seq_one_letter_code
_entity_poly.pdbx_strand_id
1 'polypeptide(L)'
;MSAFTDAFDDLFGDPNMGVTVSYQGRPVRALVRRPDRDIEFADITVQTSTALFEIRRLEVPAPQAGDVIVHDGDSFVVQGEPRLDAERLVWTIDVRPA
;
A
#
# COMPACT_ATOMS: atom_id res chain seq x y z
N MET A 1 1.04 -3.14 -27.77
CA MET A 1 1.04 -1.69 -27.57
C MET A 1 -0.31 -1.34 -26.98
N SER A 2 -0.37 -1.28 -25.66
CA SER A 2 -1.59 -1.11 -24.89
C SER A 2 -1.50 0.29 -24.30
N ALA A 3 -2.17 1.27 -24.92
CA ALA A 3 -2.20 2.64 -24.43
C ALA A 3 -2.69 2.71 -22.96
N PHE A 4 -3.40 1.68 -22.50
CA PHE A 4 -3.80 1.51 -21.12
C PHE A 4 -2.63 1.19 -20.16
N THR A 5 -1.65 0.41 -20.62
CA THR A 5 -0.42 0.12 -19.84
C THR A 5 0.43 1.38 -19.72
N ASP A 6 0.58 2.11 -20.83
CA ASP A 6 1.37 3.35 -20.85
C ASP A 6 0.73 4.43 -19.96
N ALA A 7 -0.61 4.59 -20.02
CA ALA A 7 -1.33 5.51 -19.15
C ALA A 7 -1.26 5.12 -17.66
N PHE A 8 -1.26 3.82 -17.35
CA PHE A 8 -1.03 3.36 -15.99
C PHE A 8 0.39 3.74 -15.56
N ASP A 9 1.40 3.42 -16.35
CA ASP A 9 2.80 3.72 -16.03
C ASP A 9 3.04 5.21 -15.81
N ASP A 10 2.39 6.08 -16.58
CA ASP A 10 2.40 7.52 -16.32
C ASP A 10 1.73 7.89 -14.98
N LEU A 11 0.58 7.28 -14.63
CA LEU A 11 -0.14 7.56 -13.38
C LEU A 11 0.67 7.19 -12.13
N PHE A 12 1.38 6.07 -12.14
CA PHE A 12 2.24 5.67 -11.01
C PHE A 12 3.65 6.23 -11.12
N GLY A 13 4.05 6.69 -12.31
CA GLY A 13 5.21 7.55 -12.52
C GLY A 13 5.00 8.94 -11.91
N ASP A 14 3.75 9.39 -11.78
CA ASP A 14 3.43 10.70 -11.19
C ASP A 14 3.86 10.75 -9.71
N PRO A 15 4.82 11.63 -9.35
CA PRO A 15 5.26 11.80 -7.96
C PRO A 15 4.17 12.37 -7.03
N ASN A 16 3.06 12.87 -7.57
CA ASN A 16 1.93 13.38 -6.77
C ASN A 16 0.93 12.29 -6.37
N MET A 17 0.95 11.10 -7.00
CA MET A 17 -0.01 10.04 -6.72
C MET A 17 0.61 8.84 -5.99
N GLY A 18 1.84 8.43 -6.35
CA GLY A 18 2.52 7.31 -5.71
C GLY A 18 3.61 7.75 -4.72
N VAL A 19 3.64 7.15 -3.53
CA VAL A 19 4.76 7.25 -2.60
C VAL A 19 5.73 6.10 -2.82
N THR A 20 7.02 6.35 -2.57
CA THR A 20 8.04 5.29 -2.62
C THR A 20 8.14 4.65 -1.23
N VAL A 21 7.86 3.35 -1.15
CA VAL A 21 7.99 2.55 0.08
C VAL A 21 9.06 1.49 -0.11
N SER A 22 9.67 1.04 0.97
CA SER A 22 10.60 -0.08 0.92
C SER A 22 9.87 -1.37 1.26
N TYR A 23 9.59 -2.20 0.26
CA TYR A 23 9.03 -3.52 0.43
C TYR A 23 10.17 -4.54 0.50
N GLN A 24 10.33 -5.22 1.64
CA GLN A 24 11.42 -6.18 1.88
C GLN A 24 12.82 -5.63 1.55
N GLY A 25 13.05 -4.33 1.78
CA GLY A 25 14.31 -3.66 1.46
C GLY A 25 14.47 -3.19 0.02
N ARG A 26 13.44 -3.36 -0.83
CA ARG A 26 13.42 -2.88 -2.23
C ARG A 26 12.48 -1.69 -2.38
N PRO A 27 12.90 -0.61 -3.05
CA PRO A 27 12.01 0.52 -3.31
C PRO A 27 10.93 0.11 -4.30
N VAL A 28 9.68 0.31 -3.92
CA VAL A 28 8.50 0.09 -4.76
C VAL A 28 7.55 1.29 -4.65
N ARG A 29 6.76 1.55 -5.68
CA ARG A 29 5.71 2.57 -5.70
C ARG A 29 4.45 1.97 -5.09
N ALA A 30 3.94 2.63 -4.07
CA ALA A 30 2.70 2.28 -3.41
C ALA A 30 1.77 3.50 -3.33
N LEU A 31 0.48 3.23 -3.37
CA LEU A 31 -0.56 4.15 -2.99
C LEU A 31 -0.88 3.88 -1.52
N VAL A 32 -0.62 4.84 -0.65
CA VAL A 32 -0.89 4.69 0.78
C VAL A 32 -2.27 5.27 1.07
N ARG A 33 -3.23 4.40 1.36
CA ARG A 33 -4.52 4.81 1.92
C ARG A 33 -4.43 4.73 3.44
N ARG A 34 -3.88 5.78 4.04
CA ARG A 34 -4.14 6.06 5.45
C ARG A 34 -5.45 6.87 5.53
N PRO A 35 -6.46 6.44 6.30
CA PRO A 35 -7.48 7.37 6.74
C PRO A 35 -6.79 8.36 7.67
N ASP A 36 -6.24 9.44 7.12
CA ASP A 36 -5.51 10.39 7.95
C ASP A 36 -6.47 11.12 8.89
N ARG A 37 -6.02 11.09 10.15
CA ARG A 37 -6.29 11.96 11.30
C ARG A 37 -7.49 11.67 12.18
N ASP A 38 -7.13 11.46 13.45
CA ASP A 38 -7.97 11.46 14.63
C ASP A 38 -9.05 12.54 14.55
N ILE A 39 -10.30 12.09 14.45
CA ILE A 39 -11.43 12.86 14.97
C ILE A 39 -11.59 12.38 16.41
N GLU A 40 -11.01 13.13 17.36
CA GLU A 40 -11.31 12.95 18.78
C GLU A 40 -12.81 13.23 18.99
N PHE A 41 -13.59 12.17 19.17
CA PHE A 41 -14.91 12.24 19.77
C PHE A 41 -14.91 11.37 21.03
N ALA A 42 -15.06 12.05 22.17
CA ALA A 42 -15.37 11.58 23.52
C ALA A 42 -15.28 10.06 23.80
N ASP A 43 -14.29 9.70 24.63
CA ASP A 43 -14.29 8.61 25.61
C ASP A 43 -14.36 7.14 25.17
N ILE A 44 -14.16 6.81 23.89
CA ILE A 44 -13.85 5.44 23.47
C ILE A 44 -12.85 5.44 22.30
N THR A 45 -11.55 5.32 22.57
CA THR A 45 -10.53 5.11 21.54
C THR A 45 -10.44 3.62 21.19
N VAL A 46 -11.17 3.19 20.16
CA VAL A 46 -10.84 1.95 19.43
C VAL A 46 -10.11 2.36 18.15
N GLN A 47 -8.81 2.62 18.26
CA GLN A 47 -7.94 2.79 17.09
C GLN A 47 -7.68 1.42 16.47
N THR A 48 -8.50 1.04 15.49
CA THR A 48 -8.14 -0.03 14.55
C THR A 48 -7.59 0.64 13.30
N SER A 49 -6.39 1.22 13.42
CA SER A 49 -5.70 1.91 12.33
C SER A 49 -5.11 0.88 11.36
N THR A 50 -5.95 0.17 10.61
CA THR A 50 -5.49 -0.70 9.51
C THR A 50 -5.02 0.21 8.39
N ALA A 51 -3.70 0.40 8.27
CA ALA A 51 -3.15 1.08 7.10
C ALA A 51 -3.27 0.15 5.88
N LEU A 52 -3.76 0.70 4.77
CA LEU A 52 -3.91 -0.03 3.52
C LEU A 52 -2.85 0.44 2.53
N PHE A 53 -2.08 -0.49 2.01
CA PHE A 53 -1.10 -0.25 0.95
C PHE A 53 -1.61 -0.85 -0.35
N GLU A 54 -1.73 -0.02 -1.38
CA GLU A 54 -2.09 -0.44 -2.73
C GLU A 54 -0.81 -0.48 -3.58
N ILE A 55 -0.30 -1.69 -3.88
CA ILE A 55 0.96 -1.90 -4.60
C ILE A 55 0.68 -2.56 -5.95
N ARG A 56 1.40 -2.16 -6.99
CA ARG A 56 1.27 -2.81 -8.30
C ARG A 56 1.75 -4.25 -8.26
N ARG A 57 0.99 -5.13 -8.89
CA ARG A 57 1.43 -6.52 -9.14
C ARG A 57 2.69 -6.60 -9.99
N LEU A 58 2.93 -5.62 -10.87
CA LEU A 58 4.16 -5.53 -11.67
C LEU A 58 5.42 -5.34 -10.80
N GLU A 59 5.29 -4.60 -9.70
CA GLU A 59 6.41 -4.34 -8.79
C GLU A 59 6.58 -5.47 -7.76
N VAL A 60 5.45 -5.97 -7.25
CA VAL A 60 5.43 -7.09 -6.31
C VAL A 60 4.52 -8.20 -6.86
N PRO A 61 5.09 -9.24 -7.49
CA PRO A 61 4.29 -10.24 -8.21
C PRO A 61 3.49 -11.16 -7.29
N ALA A 62 3.98 -11.41 -6.06
CA ALA A 62 3.35 -12.31 -5.10
C ALA A 62 3.67 -11.87 -3.65
N PRO A 63 2.98 -10.83 -3.13
CA PRO A 63 3.10 -10.46 -1.73
C PRO A 63 2.51 -11.54 -0.82
N GLN A 64 3.02 -11.66 0.39
CA GLN A 64 2.64 -12.67 1.37
C GLN A 64 2.37 -12.06 2.75
N ALA A 65 1.54 -12.73 3.54
CA ALA A 65 1.37 -12.42 4.95
C ALA A 65 2.71 -12.50 5.69
N GLY A 66 3.02 -11.49 6.52
CA GLY A 66 4.28 -11.40 7.24
C GLY A 66 5.37 -10.60 6.52
N ASP A 67 5.14 -10.13 5.29
CA ASP A 67 6.09 -9.26 4.61
C ASP A 67 6.25 -7.91 5.31
N VAL A 68 7.44 -7.31 5.18
CA VAL A 68 7.75 -6.01 5.80
C VAL A 68 7.72 -4.89 4.77
N ILE A 69 7.01 -3.82 5.12
CA ILE A 69 6.90 -2.58 4.34
C ILE A 69 7.38 -1.43 5.23
N VAL A 70 8.36 -0.66 4.77
CA VAL A 70 8.85 0.54 5.47
C VAL A 70 8.44 1.78 4.68
N HIS A 71 7.77 2.71 5.35
CA HIS A 71 7.35 3.98 4.78
C HIS A 71 7.61 5.09 5.79
N ASP A 72 8.29 6.17 5.37
CA ASP A 72 8.64 7.33 6.19
C ASP A 72 9.37 7.00 7.52
N GLY A 73 10.09 5.87 7.54
CA GLY A 73 10.81 5.39 8.72
C GLY A 73 10.00 4.46 9.64
N ASP A 74 8.69 4.38 9.45
CA ASP A 74 7.82 3.43 10.15
C ASP A 74 7.84 2.06 9.46
N SER A 75 7.90 0.99 10.26
CA SER A 75 7.84 -0.39 9.76
C SER A 75 6.45 -0.98 9.95
N PHE A 76 5.94 -1.58 8.89
CA PHE A 76 4.65 -2.25 8.82
C PHE A 76 4.83 -3.70 8.40
N VAL A 77 3.98 -4.58 8.94
CA VAL A 77 3.94 -5.99 8.60
C VAL A 77 2.62 -6.30 7.91
N VAL A 78 2.66 -6.96 6.77
CA VAL A 78 1.49 -7.43 6.03
C VAL A 78 0.68 -8.38 6.91
N GLN A 79 -0.56 -8.00 7.16
CA GLN A 79 -1.51 -8.76 7.97
C GLN A 79 -2.51 -9.46 7.05
N GLY A 80 -2.49 -10.79 7.09
CA GLY A 80 -3.39 -11.60 6.27
C GLY A 80 -2.96 -11.69 4.80
N GLU A 81 -3.82 -12.28 3.98
CA GLU A 81 -3.56 -12.52 2.57
C GLU A 81 -3.80 -11.24 1.74
N PRO A 82 -2.81 -10.77 0.96
CA PRO A 82 -3.00 -9.67 0.02
C PRO A 82 -4.14 -9.95 -0.95
N ARG A 83 -4.97 -8.93 -1.21
CA ARG A 83 -6.12 -9.03 -2.10
C ARG A 83 -5.80 -8.39 -3.44
N LEU A 84 -6.07 -9.07 -4.55
CA LEU A 84 -6.04 -8.44 -5.87
C LEU A 84 -7.33 -7.64 -6.09
N ASP A 85 -7.18 -6.49 -6.73
CA ASP A 85 -8.31 -5.75 -7.31
C ASP A 85 -9.03 -6.56 -8.39
N ALA A 86 -10.20 -6.06 -8.82
CA ALA A 86 -11.04 -6.75 -9.81
C ALA A 86 -10.30 -6.93 -11.15
N GLU A 87 -9.44 -5.98 -11.50
CA GLU A 87 -8.64 -5.93 -12.71
C GLU A 87 -7.34 -6.75 -12.60
N ARG A 88 -6.99 -7.23 -11.40
CA ARG A 88 -5.79 -8.02 -11.07
C ARG A 88 -4.47 -7.31 -11.38
N LEU A 89 -4.46 -5.99 -11.25
CA LEU A 89 -3.34 -5.09 -11.50
C LEU A 89 -2.72 -4.56 -10.20
N VAL A 90 -3.52 -4.41 -9.14
CA VAL A 90 -3.11 -3.84 -7.86
C VAL A 90 -3.40 -4.81 -6.73
N TRP A 91 -2.43 -4.94 -5.83
CA TRP A 91 -2.57 -5.60 -4.55
C TRP A 91 -3.02 -4.60 -3.51
N THR A 92 -4.15 -4.86 -2.88
CA THR A 92 -4.55 -4.27 -1.61
C THR A 92 -3.95 -5.09 -0.49
N ILE A 93 -3.06 -4.45 0.27
CA ILE A 93 -2.31 -5.06 1.35
C ILE A 93 -2.75 -4.40 2.66
N ASP A 94 -3.41 -5.19 3.51
CA ASP A 94 -3.67 -4.81 4.90
C ASP A 94 -2.36 -4.92 5.67
N VAL A 95 -1.97 -3.89 6.41
CA VAL A 95 -0.79 -3.94 7.27
C VAL A 95 -1.08 -3.51 8.70
N ARG A 96 -0.24 -3.98 9.61
CA ARG A 96 -0.16 -3.50 11.00
C ARG A 96 1.22 -2.91 11.30
N PRO A 97 1.35 -2.01 12.27
CA PRO A 97 2.66 -1.64 12.80
C PRO A 97 3.45 -2.88 13.26
N ALA A 98 4.76 -2.89 13.00
CA ALA A 98 5.67 -3.99 13.34
C ALA A 98 5.79 -4.19 14.85
#